data_AF-A0A3B9IM66-F1
#
_entry.id   AF-A0A3B9IM66-F1
#
_cell.length_a   1.000
_cell.length_b   1.000
_cell.length_c   1.000
_cell.angle_alpha   90.00
_cell.angle_beta   90.00
_cell.angle_gamma   90.00
#
_symmetry.space_group_name_H-M   'P 1'
#
loop_
_entity.id
_entity.type
_entity.pdbx_description
1 polymer ?
#
loop_
_entity_poly.entity_id
_entity_poly.type
_entity_poly.pdbx_seq_one_letter_code
_entity_poly.pdbx_strand_id
1 'polypeptide(L)'
;MSGSYTLDKSYDEFVQAQVASGRYDSADAVLHEGLRLLQARDRQRAALAAAIEEGLEDERLGRLYDIEDVSQELDARYAAMIEQRGSR
;
A
#
# COMPACT_ATOMS: atom_id res chain seq x y z
N MET A 1 6.47 -25.98 1.37
CA MET A 1 6.43 -26.36 -0.06
C MET A 1 7.80 -26.04 -0.62
N SER A 2 8.52 -27.02 -1.16
CA SER A 2 9.88 -26.81 -1.69
C SER A 2 9.84 -26.93 -3.21
N GLY A 3 9.64 -25.80 -3.89
CA GLY A 3 10.01 -25.66 -5.29
C GLY A 3 11.50 -25.36 -5.37
N SER A 4 12.25 -26.12 -6.16
CA SER A 4 13.65 -25.77 -6.46
C SER A 4 13.67 -24.74 -7.59
N TYR A 5 14.33 -23.61 -7.37
CA TYR A 5 14.47 -22.55 -8.36
C TYR A 5 15.95 -22.22 -8.53
N THR A 6 16.39 -22.08 -9.78
CA THR A 6 17.77 -21.67 -10.08
C THR A 6 17.85 -20.15 -10.08
N LEU A 7 18.66 -19.61 -9.18
CA LEU A 7 19.02 -18.20 -9.17
C LEU A 7 20.16 -17.95 -10.15
N ASP A 8 20.20 -16.76 -10.75
CA ASP A 8 21.42 -16.32 -11.39
C ASP A 8 22.51 -16.04 -10.34
N LYS A 9 23.76 -15.97 -10.81
CA LYS A 9 24.94 -15.80 -9.95
C LYS A 9 24.84 -14.54 -9.07
N SER A 10 24.24 -13.46 -9.56
CA SER A 10 24.16 -12.20 -8.82
C SER A 10 23.18 -12.29 -7.64
N TYR A 11 22.03 -12.94 -7.83
CA TYR A 11 21.08 -13.17 -6.76
C TYR A 11 21.60 -14.21 -5.75
N ASP A 12 22.31 -15.23 -6.21
CA ASP A 12 22.90 -16.22 -5.31
C ASP A 12 23.96 -15.56 -4.41
N GLU A 13 24.88 -14.76 -4.97
CA GLU A 13 25.86 -13.99 -4.19
C GLU A 13 25.18 -13.02 -3.19
N PHE A 14 24.10 -12.35 -3.61
CA PHE A 14 23.33 -11.48 -2.73
C PHE A 14 22.72 -12.26 -1.55
N VAL A 15 22.07 -13.39 -1.80
CA VAL A 15 21.44 -14.22 -0.76
C VAL A 15 22.50 -14.75 0.20
N GLN A 16 23.62 -15.26 -0.32
CA GLN A 16 24.74 -15.72 0.51
C GLN A 16 25.29 -14.59 1.39
N ALA A 17 25.44 -13.38 0.86
CA ALA A 17 25.89 -12.23 1.65
C ALA A 17 24.90 -11.85 2.76
N GLN A 18 23.59 -11.92 2.50
CA GLN A 18 22.56 -11.67 3.52
C GLN A 18 22.62 -12.70 4.66
N VAL A 19 22.81 -13.99 4.35
CA VAL A 19 22.95 -15.04 5.36
C VAL A 19 24.28 -14.90 6.11
N ALA A 20 25.40 -14.70 5.40
CA ALA A 20 26.72 -14.53 6.00
C ALA A 20 26.81 -13.31 6.93
N SER A 21 26.02 -12.27 6.67
CA SER A 21 25.90 -11.10 7.56
C SER A 21 25.17 -11.39 8.87
N GLY A 22 24.52 -12.55 9.00
CA GLY A 22 23.68 -12.91 10.15
C GLY A 22 22.30 -12.24 10.16
N ARG A 23 21.93 -11.52 9.10
CA ARG A 23 20.61 -10.86 8.99
C ARG A 23 19.48 -11.86 8.79
N TYR A 24 19.76 -13.01 8.16
CA TYR A 24 18.79 -14.07 7.91
C TYR A 24 19.40 -15.43 8.23
N ASP A 25 18.60 -16.32 8.79
CA ASP A 25 19.04 -17.66 9.22
C ASP A 25 19.26 -18.64 8.06
N SER A 26 18.67 -18.37 6.89
CA SER A 26 18.78 -19.23 5.71
C SER A 26 18.48 -18.49 4.40
N ALA A 27 18.89 -19.08 3.29
CA ALA A 27 18.54 -18.60 1.95
C ALA A 27 17.02 -18.55 1.74
N ASP A 28 16.31 -19.57 2.21
CA ASP A 28 14.84 -19.61 2.15
C ASP A 28 14.22 -18.43 2.88
N ALA A 29 14.75 -18.02 4.04
CA ALA A 29 14.24 -16.85 4.77
C ALA A 29 14.38 -15.56 3.95
N VAL A 30 15.51 -15.37 3.25
CA VAL A 30 15.72 -14.22 2.35
C VAL A 30 14.71 -14.23 1.22
N LEU A 31 14.48 -15.39 0.58
CA LEU A 31 13.56 -15.54 -0.54
C LEU A 31 12.10 -15.30 -0.11
N HIS A 32 11.68 -15.81 1.04
CA HIS A 32 10.33 -15.59 1.57
C HIS A 32 10.07 -14.13 1.86
N GLU A 33 11.03 -13.43 2.48
CA GLU A 33 10.91 -11.99 2.72
C GLU A 33 10.87 -11.21 1.39
N GLY A 34 11.71 -11.57 0.42
CA GLY A 34 11.67 -11.00 -0.92
C GLY A 34 10.30 -11.16 -1.61
N LEU A 35 9.72 -12.36 -1.53
CA LEU A 35 8.37 -12.63 -2.06
C LEU A 35 7.29 -11.87 -1.30
N ARG A 36 7.41 -11.73 0.03
CA ARG A 36 6.47 -10.97 0.84
C ARG A 36 6.46 -9.49 0.43
N LEU A 37 7.64 -8.90 0.22
CA LEU A 37 7.78 -7.52 -0.24
C LEU A 37 7.22 -7.34 -1.66
N LEU A 38 7.49 -8.29 -2.56
CA LEU A 38 6.92 -8.29 -3.90
C LEU A 38 5.38 -8.32 -3.87
N GLN A 39 4.80 -9.25 -3.11
CA GLN A 39 3.34 -9.35 -2.96
C GLN A 39 2.74 -8.08 -2.35
N ALA A 40 3.38 -7.49 -1.35
CA ALA A 40 2.91 -6.24 -0.74
C ALA A 40 2.88 -5.10 -1.77
N ARG A 41 3.95 -4.97 -2.57
CA ARG A 41 4.03 -3.97 -3.65
C ARG A 41 2.94 -4.20 -4.70
N ASP A 42 2.73 -5.43 -5.13
CA ASP A 42 1.75 -5.74 -6.17
C ASP A 42 0.32 -5.52 -5.67
N ARG A 43 0.02 -5.82 -4.40
CA ARG A 43 -1.25 -5.47 -3.76
C ARG A 43 -1.47 -3.96 -3.71
N GLN A 44 -0.45 -3.18 -3.33
CA GLN A 44 -0.54 -1.72 -3.31
C GLN A 44 -0.80 -1.14 -4.70
N ARG A 45 -0.14 -1.68 -5.73
CA ARG A 45 -0.37 -1.27 -7.13
C ARG A 45 -1.77 -1.62 -7.62
N ALA A 46 -2.25 -2.81 -7.30
CA ALA A 46 -3.62 -3.20 -7.64
C ALA A 46 -4.66 -2.32 -6.96
N ALA A 47 -4.48 -1.99 -5.68
CA ALA A 47 -5.35 -1.08 -4.96
C ALA A 47 -5.36 0.34 -5.55
N LEU A 48 -4.18 0.85 -5.94
CA LEU A 48 -4.08 2.15 -6.61
C LEU A 48 -4.78 2.14 -7.98
N ALA A 49 -4.56 1.10 -8.79
CA ALA A 49 -5.22 0.99 -10.09
C ALA A 49 -6.76 0.93 -9.94
N ALA A 50 -7.26 0.20 -8.94
CA ALA A 50 -8.69 0.14 -8.65
C ALA A 50 -9.25 1.50 -8.22
N ALA A 51 -8.54 2.24 -7.36
CA ALA A 51 -8.97 3.58 -6.93
C ALA A 51 -9.00 4.60 -8.08
N ILE A 52 -8.06 4.49 -9.03
CA ILE A 52 -8.05 5.33 -10.24
C ILE A 52 -9.27 5.00 -11.11
N GLU A 53 -9.54 3.72 -11.35
CA GLU A 53 -10.70 3.29 -12.15
C GLU A 53 -12.02 3.74 -11.52
N GLU A 54 -12.15 3.63 -10.19
CA GLU A 54 -13.30 4.14 -9.43
C GLU A 54 -13.48 5.64 -9.64
N GLY A 55 -12.41 6.44 -9.55
CA GLY A 55 -12.48 7.89 -9.77
C GLY A 55 -12.86 8.27 -11.21
N LEU A 56 -12.37 7.53 -12.21
CA LEU A 56 -12.77 7.73 -13.62
C LEU A 56 -14.24 7.38 -13.85
N GLU A 57 -14.73 6.33 -13.19
CA GLU A 57 -16.13 5.95 -13.24
C GLU A 57 -17.04 6.95 -12.51
N ASP A 58 -16.57 7.51 -11.40
CA ASP A 58 -17.24 8.62 -10.71
C ASP A 58 -17.37 9.85 -11.61
N GLU A 59 -16.29 10.24 -12.31
CA GLU A 59 -16.32 11.32 -13.31
C GLU A 59 -17.35 11.02 -14.41
N ARG A 60 -17.28 9.82 -15.01
CA ARG A 60 -18.18 9.41 -16.10
C ARG A 60 -19.66 9.43 -15.68
N LEU A 61 -19.94 9.12 -14.42
CA LEU A 61 -21.30 9.11 -13.86
C LEU A 61 -21.69 10.43 -13.19
N GLY A 62 -20.84 11.46 -13.25
CA GLY A 62 -21.12 12.78 -12.69
C GLY A 62 -21.16 12.81 -11.17
N ARG A 63 -20.47 11.88 -10.50
CA ARG A 63 -20.33 11.80 -9.03
C ARG A 63 -19.15 12.61 -8.49
N LEU A 64 -18.79 13.68 -9.18
CA LEU A 64 -17.79 14.62 -8.69
C LEU A 64 -18.45 15.72 -7.88
N TYR A 65 -17.71 16.22 -6.89
CA TYR A 65 -18.12 17.34 -6.07
C TYR A 65 -17.15 18.50 -6.31
N ASP A 66 -17.68 19.71 -6.26
CA ASP A 66 -16.88 20.92 -6.23
C ASP A 66 -16.12 21.00 -4.90
N ILE A 67 -14.83 21.37 -4.95
CA ILE A 67 -13.97 21.32 -3.78
C ILE A 67 -14.30 22.43 -2.78
N GLU A 68 -14.76 23.59 -3.26
CA GLU A 68 -15.20 24.69 -2.42
C GLU A 68 -16.47 24.31 -1.66
N ASP A 69 -17.43 23.66 -2.33
CA ASP A 69 -18.67 23.17 -1.69
C ASP A 69 -18.36 22.14 -0.58
N VAL A 70 -17.49 21.17 -0.89
CA VAL A 70 -17.07 20.13 0.08
C VAL A 70 -16.32 20.76 1.26
N SER A 71 -15.40 21.70 1.00
CA SER A 71 -14.64 22.37 2.06
C SER A 71 -15.57 23.11 3.02
N GLN A 72 -16.52 23.87 2.48
CA GLN A 72 -17.49 24.63 3.29
C GLN A 72 -18.36 23.71 4.14
N GLU A 73 -18.83 22.60 3.57
CA GLU A 73 -19.61 21.60 4.30
C GLU A 73 -18.80 21.00 5.46
N LEU A 74 -17.55 20.61 5.21
CA LEU A 74 -16.68 20.01 6.22
C LEU A 74 -16.36 21.00 7.35
N ASP A 75 -16.07 22.26 7.03
CA ASP A 75 -15.81 23.31 8.01
C ASP A 75 -17.02 23.53 8.93
N ALA A 76 -18.21 23.66 8.34
CA ALA A 76 -19.45 23.80 9.09
C ALA A 76 -19.71 22.58 9.99
N ARG A 77 -19.48 21.37 9.46
CA ARG A 77 -19.65 20.12 10.21
C ARG A 77 -18.72 20.06 11.41
N TYR A 78 -17.44 20.40 11.24
CA TYR A 78 -16.47 20.37 12.32
C TYR A 78 -16.68 21.47 13.36
N ALA A 79 -17.11 22.67 12.95
CA ALA A 79 -17.50 23.74 13.88
C ALA A 79 -18.64 23.29 14.79
N ALA A 80 -19.70 22.71 14.23
CA ALA A 80 -20.84 22.20 14.99
C ALA A 80 -20.44 21.08 15.96
N MET A 81 -19.52 20.20 15.58
CA MET A 81 -19.01 19.15 16.47
C MET A 81 -18.22 19.71 17.67
N ILE A 82 -17.49 20.81 17.48
CA ILE A 82 -16.74 21.48 18.55
C ILE A 82 -17.71 22.14 19.54
N GLU A 83 -18.72 22.85 19.04
CA GLU A 83 -19.76 23.47 19.88
C GLU A 83 -20.51 22.44 20.73
N GLN A 84 -20.85 21.29 20.14
CA GLN A 84 -21.50 20.19 20.87
C GLN A 84 -20.61 19.55 21.95
N ARG A 85 -19.27 19.59 21.77
CA ARG A 85 -18.31 19.09 22.76
C ARG A 85 -18.02 20.09 23.87
N GLY A 86 -18.06 21.39 23.58
CA GLY A 86 -17.88 22.46 24.57
C GLY A 86 -19.12 22.77 25.42
N SER A 87 -20.31 22.33 24.98
CA SER A 87 -21.57 22.45 25.72
C SER A 87 -21.83 21.29 26.72
N ARG A 88 -20.81 20.50 27.05
CA ARG A 88 -20.81 19.45 28.08
C ARG A 88 -19.83 19.79 29.19
#